data_AF-A0A7Y4VAB4-F1
#
_entry.id   AF-A0A7Y4VAB4-F1
#
_cell.length_a   1.000
_cell.length_b   1.000
_cell.length_c   1.000
_cell.angle_alpha   90.00
_cell.angle_beta   90.00
_cell.angle_gamma   90.00
#
_symmetry.space_group_name_H-M   'P 1'
#
loop_
_entity.id
_entity.type
_entity.pdbx_description
1 polymer ?
#
loop_
_entity_poly.entity_id
_entity_poly.type
_entity_poly.pdbx_seq_one_letter_code
_entity_poly.pdbx_strand_id
1 'polypeptide(L)'
;MNKIHPGLFGLKKSNRDFSQKEAWGKNQFNSAFPAALCCYLASKNIQANYLAVSNGEFKPDFISIKEVFGIKADDKDAYFAFEAQHTPYQKFVVGALPRTDLVVQRESTGECLSGLEVKLTALPDNTTCDLNEVAYGCEIVVRPDTIVYLACSIAAGFSAELGDLLPTIKIKDWSEEKHVLEKINAVVMAIESLSVALEQKQSAFLLQPIWKTLGKSPKLAENCLDVFVWSNAGFAHFISSMANRNPSATSVTRQTRTAVWLYKMLSDIKDHKKFSHKKIIDNLSYNTKNDKAFASAGNVTHKYMACPRLIQPAITKTEIKAIILGGGQQLLSPERRFDAILFNSPGLFS
;
A
#
# COMPACT_ATOMS: atom_id res chain seq x y z
N MET A 1 14.08 -25.00 -28.56
CA MET A 1 13.25 -24.28 -27.57
C MET A 1 13.91 -22.93 -27.33
N ASN A 2 13.21 -21.81 -27.55
CA ASN A 2 13.76 -20.50 -27.21
C ASN A 2 14.05 -20.49 -25.70
N LYS A 3 15.28 -20.14 -25.33
CA LYS A 3 15.71 -20.08 -23.93
C LYS A 3 14.94 -18.96 -23.25
N ILE A 4 14.02 -19.30 -22.34
CA ILE A 4 13.31 -18.29 -21.53
C ILE A 4 14.35 -17.71 -20.57
N HIS A 5 14.63 -16.41 -20.71
CA HIS A 5 15.53 -15.70 -19.83
C HIS A 5 14.89 -15.43 -18.46
N PRO A 6 15.68 -15.30 -17.39
CA PRO A 6 15.18 -14.88 -16.08
C PRO A 6 14.32 -13.61 -16.19
N GLY A 7 13.16 -13.63 -15.54
CA GLY A 7 12.23 -12.51 -15.61
C GLY A 7 11.05 -12.63 -14.64
N LEU A 8 10.31 -11.54 -14.51
CA LEU A 8 9.03 -11.50 -13.81
C LEU A 8 7.89 -11.31 -14.82
N PHE A 9 6.82 -12.09 -14.67
CA PHE A 9 5.69 -12.10 -15.59
C PHE A 9 5.09 -10.69 -15.78
N GLY A 10 4.85 -10.32 -17.03
CA GLY A 10 4.25 -9.03 -17.41
C GLY A 10 5.18 -7.82 -17.33
N LEU A 11 6.28 -7.88 -16.57
CA LEU A 11 7.22 -6.75 -16.40
C LEU A 11 8.21 -6.63 -17.58
N LYS A 12 7.69 -6.46 -18.79
CA LYS A 12 8.47 -6.38 -20.03
C LYS A 12 9.26 -5.07 -20.15
N LYS A 13 8.74 -3.98 -19.59
CA LYS A 13 9.28 -2.62 -19.68
C LYS A 13 9.34 -2.02 -18.27
N SER A 14 10.55 -1.85 -17.78
CA SER A 14 10.82 -1.53 -16.38
C SER A 14 12.18 -0.86 -16.24
N ASN A 15 12.35 -0.03 -15.20
CA ASN A 15 13.67 0.52 -14.84
C ASN A 15 14.57 -0.47 -14.09
N ARG A 16 14.11 -1.71 -13.91
CA ARG A 16 14.87 -2.86 -13.38
C ARG A 16 14.98 -3.94 -14.45
N ASP A 17 16.20 -4.46 -14.63
CA ASP A 17 16.50 -5.56 -15.55
C ASP A 17 16.53 -6.90 -14.80
N PHE A 18 15.46 -7.69 -14.94
CA PHE A 18 15.32 -9.00 -14.30
C PHE A 18 16.12 -10.12 -14.97
N SER A 19 16.85 -9.83 -16.05
CA SER A 19 17.87 -10.75 -16.56
C SER A 19 19.15 -10.75 -15.70
N GLN A 20 19.33 -9.70 -14.87
CA GLN A 20 20.51 -9.47 -14.05
C GLN A 20 20.24 -9.80 -12.58
N LYS A 21 21.25 -10.33 -11.87
CA LYS A 21 21.13 -10.81 -10.48
C LYS A 21 20.74 -9.69 -9.49
N GLU A 22 21.16 -8.46 -9.76
CA GLU A 22 20.92 -7.28 -8.92
C GLU A 22 19.43 -7.02 -8.70
N ALA A 23 18.60 -7.26 -9.72
CA ALA A 23 17.15 -7.08 -9.65
C ALA A 23 16.43 -8.14 -8.79
N TRP A 24 17.11 -9.25 -8.47
CA TRP A 24 16.61 -10.33 -7.61
C TRP A 24 17.01 -10.18 -6.15
N GLY A 25 17.74 -9.10 -5.82
CA GLY A 25 18.05 -8.75 -4.44
C GLY A 25 16.77 -8.45 -3.64
N LYS A 26 16.81 -8.70 -2.33
CA LYS A 26 15.69 -8.57 -1.40
C LYS A 26 14.79 -7.35 -1.62
N ASN A 27 15.34 -6.16 -1.77
CA ASN A 27 14.52 -4.94 -1.87
C ASN A 27 13.86 -4.80 -3.25
N GLN A 28 14.60 -5.12 -4.32
CA GLN A 28 14.08 -5.01 -5.68
C GLN A 28 13.05 -6.10 -5.98
N PHE A 29 13.36 -7.36 -5.65
CA PHE A 29 12.42 -8.46 -5.86
C PHE A 29 11.12 -8.26 -5.08
N ASN A 30 11.19 -7.96 -3.77
CA ASN A 30 9.99 -7.83 -2.94
C ASN A 30 9.09 -6.64 -3.31
N SER A 31 9.62 -5.61 -4.00
CA SER A 31 8.82 -4.51 -4.53
C SER A 31 8.33 -4.76 -5.96
N ALA A 32 9.03 -5.58 -6.75
CA ALA A 32 8.64 -5.91 -8.12
C ALA A 32 7.68 -7.10 -8.27
N PHE A 33 7.87 -8.16 -7.47
CA PHE A 33 7.01 -9.34 -7.50
C PHE A 33 5.51 -9.00 -7.37
N PRO A 34 5.09 -8.07 -6.49
CA PRO A 34 3.72 -7.57 -6.43
C PRO A 34 3.12 -7.10 -7.76
N ALA A 35 3.90 -6.35 -8.57
CA ALA A 35 3.46 -5.89 -9.88
C ALA A 35 3.32 -7.07 -10.87
N ALA A 36 4.25 -8.03 -10.81
CA ALA A 36 4.20 -9.23 -11.63
C ALA A 36 3.01 -10.12 -11.28
N LEU A 37 2.69 -10.27 -9.99
CA LEU A 37 1.50 -10.98 -9.52
C LEU A 37 0.21 -10.29 -10.02
N CYS A 38 0.15 -8.96 -10.00
CA CYS A 38 -0.97 -8.23 -10.61
C CYS A 38 -1.10 -8.51 -12.12
N CYS A 39 0.01 -8.51 -12.86
CA CYS A 39 0.01 -8.86 -14.28
C CYS A 39 -0.50 -10.29 -14.51
N TYR A 40 -0.12 -11.23 -13.64
CA TYR A 40 -0.56 -12.62 -13.71
C TYR A 40 -2.06 -12.77 -13.38
N LEU A 41 -2.58 -12.04 -12.39
CA LEU A 41 -4.02 -11.99 -12.15
C LEU A 41 -4.77 -11.46 -13.39
N ALA A 42 -4.26 -10.40 -14.01
CA ALA A 42 -4.85 -9.81 -15.21
C ALA A 42 -4.91 -10.81 -16.38
N SER A 43 -3.86 -11.60 -16.61
CA SER A 43 -3.83 -12.59 -17.69
C SER A 43 -4.81 -13.75 -17.48
N LYS A 44 -5.20 -14.01 -16.23
CA LYS A 44 -6.23 -14.98 -15.87
C LYS A 44 -7.64 -14.37 -15.73
N ASN A 45 -7.81 -13.08 -16.06
CA ASN A 45 -9.05 -12.33 -15.84
C ASN A 45 -9.53 -12.34 -14.37
N ILE A 46 -8.60 -12.38 -13.42
CA ILE A 46 -8.89 -12.32 -12.00
C ILE A 46 -8.70 -10.87 -11.53
N GLN A 47 -9.73 -10.29 -10.90
CA GLN A 47 -9.64 -8.98 -10.26
C GLN A 47 -8.85 -9.06 -8.96
N ALA A 48 -8.32 -7.94 -8.46
CA ALA A 48 -7.76 -7.89 -7.11
C ALA A 48 -8.87 -7.62 -6.08
N ASN A 49 -8.65 -8.01 -4.82
CA ASN A 49 -9.55 -7.61 -3.73
C ASN A 49 -9.38 -6.11 -3.47
N TYR A 50 -10.46 -5.36 -3.39
CA TYR A 50 -10.45 -3.92 -3.23
C TYR A 50 -10.96 -3.52 -1.85
N LEU A 51 -10.11 -2.85 -1.08
CA LEU A 51 -10.38 -2.42 0.28
C LEU A 51 -10.75 -0.94 0.23
N ALA A 52 -12.05 -0.68 0.15
CA ALA A 52 -12.61 0.59 -0.31
C ALA A 52 -13.77 1.06 0.57
N VAL A 53 -14.24 2.28 0.32
CA VAL A 53 -15.51 2.77 0.87
C VAL A 53 -16.61 2.54 -0.17
N SER A 54 -17.78 2.09 0.25
CA SER A 54 -18.95 1.92 -0.62
C SER A 54 -20.22 2.10 0.21
N ASN A 55 -21.17 2.89 -0.31
CA ASN A 55 -22.39 3.28 0.41
C ASN A 55 -22.10 3.89 1.79
N GLY A 56 -21.06 4.71 1.88
CA GLY A 56 -20.66 5.39 3.11
C GLY A 56 -19.94 4.52 4.15
N GLU A 57 -19.69 3.24 3.88
CA GLU A 57 -19.03 2.32 4.80
C GLU A 57 -17.81 1.67 4.18
N PHE A 58 -16.83 1.27 5.00
CA PHE A 58 -15.73 0.45 4.52
C PHE A 58 -16.25 -0.95 4.12
N LYS A 59 -15.94 -1.39 2.91
CA LYS A 59 -16.36 -2.69 2.38
C LYS A 59 -15.31 -3.29 1.44
N PRO A 60 -14.98 -4.59 1.59
CA PRO A 60 -14.25 -5.33 0.57
C PRO A 60 -15.08 -5.50 -0.71
N ASP A 61 -14.48 -5.22 -1.85
CA ASP A 61 -15.04 -5.41 -3.19
C ASP A 61 -13.93 -5.93 -4.14
N PHE A 62 -14.07 -5.74 -5.45
CA PHE A 62 -13.10 -6.09 -6.47
C PHE A 62 -12.72 -4.90 -7.33
N ILE A 63 -11.46 -4.87 -7.78
CA ILE A 63 -10.93 -3.88 -8.71
C ILE A 63 -10.17 -4.57 -9.84
N SER A 64 -10.39 -4.16 -11.09
CA SER A 64 -9.61 -4.72 -12.19
C SER A 64 -8.16 -4.23 -12.13
N ILE A 65 -7.22 -5.07 -12.57
CA ILE A 65 -5.81 -4.67 -12.62
C ILE A 65 -5.59 -3.49 -13.58
N LYS A 66 -6.44 -3.35 -14.61
CA LYS A 66 -6.45 -2.17 -15.49
C LYS A 66 -6.72 -0.89 -14.71
N GLU A 67 -7.69 -0.89 -13.79
CA GLU A 67 -8.00 0.27 -12.96
C GLU A 67 -6.89 0.55 -11.94
N VAL A 68 -6.27 -0.49 -11.39
CA VAL A 68 -5.11 -0.36 -10.48
C VAL A 68 -3.92 0.31 -11.17
N PHE A 69 -3.63 -0.07 -12.42
CA PHE A 69 -2.49 0.43 -13.19
C PHE A 69 -2.81 1.68 -14.02
N GLY A 70 -4.09 2.01 -14.24
CA GLY A 70 -4.53 3.02 -15.20
C GLY A 70 -4.35 2.60 -16.67
N ILE A 71 -3.83 1.40 -16.92
CA ILE A 71 -3.59 0.82 -18.26
C ILE A 71 -3.70 -0.71 -18.18
N LYS A 72 -3.98 -1.37 -19.30
CA LYS A 72 -3.97 -2.84 -19.32
C LYS A 72 -2.56 -3.36 -19.01
N ALA A 73 -2.47 -4.43 -18.21
CA ALA A 73 -1.19 -4.99 -17.78
C ALA A 73 -0.33 -5.53 -18.93
N ASP A 74 -0.96 -5.94 -20.04
CA ASP A 74 -0.30 -6.43 -21.26
C ASP A 74 -0.14 -5.36 -22.35
N ASP A 75 -0.50 -4.10 -22.05
CA ASP A 75 -0.37 -3.00 -23.00
C ASP A 75 1.10 -2.78 -23.35
N LYS A 76 1.38 -2.57 -24.64
CA LYS A 76 2.73 -2.29 -25.13
C LYS A 76 3.30 -0.98 -24.58
N ASP A 77 2.44 -0.04 -24.16
CA ASP A 77 2.83 1.27 -23.64
C ASP A 77 2.96 1.28 -22.11
N ALA A 78 2.65 0.17 -21.42
CA ALA A 78 2.83 0.06 -19.98
C ALA A 78 4.31 -0.01 -19.60
N TYR A 79 4.75 0.88 -18.72
CA TYR A 79 6.10 0.91 -18.15
C TYR A 79 6.03 0.93 -16.62
N PHE A 80 6.80 0.05 -15.98
CA PHE A 80 6.85 -0.10 -14.53
C PHE A 80 8.11 0.58 -13.96
N ALA A 81 7.95 1.78 -13.41
CA ALA A 81 9.03 2.55 -12.80
C ALA A 81 9.04 2.32 -11.29
N PHE A 82 9.99 1.52 -10.80
CA PHE A 82 10.16 1.27 -9.38
C PHE A 82 10.98 2.35 -8.69
N GLU A 83 10.67 2.65 -7.42
CA GLU A 83 11.35 3.70 -6.64
C GLU A 83 11.38 5.04 -7.40
N ALA A 84 10.23 5.42 -7.97
CA ALA A 84 10.06 6.59 -8.81
C ALA A 84 9.09 7.60 -8.17
N GLN A 85 9.10 8.83 -8.67
CA GLN A 85 8.16 9.87 -8.25
C GLN A 85 6.91 9.82 -9.13
N HIS A 86 5.72 9.78 -8.52
CA HIS A 86 4.49 10.06 -9.27
C HIS A 86 4.36 11.58 -9.45
N THR A 87 4.96 12.08 -10.53
CA THR A 87 5.18 13.52 -10.75
C THR A 87 3.91 14.39 -10.69
N PRO A 88 2.68 13.92 -11.00
CA PRO A 88 1.46 14.71 -10.80
C PRO A 88 1.25 15.22 -9.36
N TYR A 89 1.85 14.57 -8.35
CA TYR A 89 1.73 14.96 -6.95
C TYR A 89 2.75 16.01 -6.50
N GLN A 90 3.76 16.31 -7.32
CA GLN A 90 4.77 17.32 -7.01
C GLN A 90 4.15 18.72 -6.76
N LYS A 91 3.01 19.00 -7.39
CA LYS A 91 2.28 20.27 -7.22
C LYS A 91 1.79 20.52 -5.79
N PHE A 92 1.63 19.48 -4.96
CA PHE A 92 1.14 19.58 -3.59
C PHE A 92 2.27 19.70 -2.55
N VAL A 93 3.53 19.52 -2.93
CA VAL A 93 4.64 19.42 -1.99
C VAL A 93 5.57 20.62 -2.10
N VAL A 94 6.01 21.12 -0.94
CA VAL A 94 7.17 22.03 -0.84
C VAL A 94 8.46 21.21 -0.85
N GLY A 95 9.38 21.53 -1.76
CA GLY A 95 10.60 20.75 -1.98
C GLY A 95 10.34 19.53 -2.88
N ALA A 96 11.13 18.47 -2.70
CA ALA A 96 11.02 17.26 -3.51
C ALA A 96 9.94 16.31 -2.97
N LEU A 97 9.09 15.78 -3.87
CA LEU A 97 8.22 14.65 -3.58
C LEU A 97 9.08 13.39 -3.27
N PRO A 98 8.81 12.62 -2.21
CA PRO A 98 9.50 11.34 -2.03
C PRO A 98 9.20 10.36 -3.17
N ARG A 99 10.06 9.36 -3.35
CA ARG A 99 9.79 8.25 -4.27
C ARG A 99 8.76 7.31 -3.63
N THR A 100 7.89 6.72 -4.45
CA THR A 100 7.02 5.60 -4.04
C THR A 100 7.55 4.29 -4.63
N ASP A 101 7.06 3.16 -4.13
CA ASP A 101 7.57 1.84 -4.50
C ASP A 101 7.37 1.53 -5.99
N LEU A 102 6.21 1.90 -6.57
CA LEU A 102 5.88 1.67 -7.98
C LEU A 102 5.12 2.85 -8.59
N VAL A 103 5.58 3.31 -9.76
CA VAL A 103 4.82 4.19 -10.65
C VAL A 103 4.58 3.45 -11.96
N VAL A 104 3.31 3.31 -12.35
CA VAL A 104 2.96 2.85 -13.70
C VAL A 104 2.82 4.08 -14.58
N GLN A 105 3.50 4.07 -15.72
CA GLN A 105 3.50 5.18 -16.65
C GLN A 105 3.41 4.71 -18.10
N ARG A 106 3.06 5.62 -19.00
CA ARG A 106 3.21 5.41 -20.44
C ARG A 106 4.68 5.49 -20.82
N GLU A 107 5.20 4.46 -21.48
CA GLU A 107 6.57 4.49 -21.99
C GLU A 107 6.75 5.61 -23.03
N SER A 108 5.77 5.77 -23.92
CA SER A 108 5.84 6.70 -25.05
C SER A 108 5.85 8.18 -24.64
N THR A 109 5.20 8.54 -23.53
CA THR A 109 5.03 9.94 -23.11
C THR A 109 5.63 10.26 -21.74
N GLY A 110 5.93 9.24 -20.93
CA GLY A 110 6.30 9.41 -19.52
C GLY A 110 5.13 9.83 -18.61
N GLU A 111 3.89 9.83 -19.11
CA GLU A 111 2.69 10.15 -18.32
C GLU A 111 2.54 9.15 -17.16
N CYS A 112 2.60 9.63 -15.92
CA CYS A 112 2.33 8.80 -14.75
C CYS A 112 0.83 8.51 -14.62
N LEU A 113 0.46 7.23 -14.69
CA LEU A 113 -0.93 6.76 -14.63
C LEU A 113 -1.34 6.35 -13.21
N SER A 114 -0.43 5.73 -12.46
CA SER A 114 -0.65 5.39 -11.06
C SER A 114 0.63 5.48 -10.24
N GLY A 115 0.50 5.80 -8.96
CA GLY A 115 1.58 5.78 -7.97
C GLY A 115 1.14 4.94 -6.79
N LEU A 116 1.83 3.83 -6.56
CA LEU A 116 1.40 2.75 -5.69
C LEU A 116 2.49 2.42 -4.65
N GLU A 117 2.09 2.43 -3.39
CA GLU A 117 2.89 1.84 -2.31
C GLU A 117 2.76 0.31 -2.35
N VAL A 118 3.83 -0.41 -2.01
CA VAL A 118 3.86 -1.87 -2.06
C VAL A 118 4.16 -2.46 -0.67
N LYS A 119 3.28 -3.38 -0.23
CA LYS A 119 3.40 -4.11 1.04
C LYS A 119 3.20 -5.61 0.81
N LEU A 120 4.29 -6.33 0.56
CA LEU A 120 4.25 -7.79 0.51
C LEU A 120 4.18 -8.37 1.92
N THR A 121 3.04 -8.97 2.29
CA THR A 121 2.73 -9.35 3.68
C THR A 121 2.52 -10.85 3.86
N ALA A 122 2.97 -11.38 5.00
CA ALA A 122 2.80 -12.78 5.38
C ALA A 122 1.40 -13.02 5.94
N LEU A 123 0.79 -14.16 5.60
CA LEU A 123 -0.47 -14.62 6.16
C LEU A 123 -0.30 -16.06 6.70
N PRO A 124 -0.57 -16.33 7.99
CA PRO A 124 -0.86 -15.37 9.06
C PRO A 124 0.39 -14.63 9.54
N ASP A 125 0.16 -13.50 10.21
CA ASP A 125 1.17 -12.84 11.03
C ASP A 125 1.30 -13.48 12.43
N ASN A 126 2.26 -12.98 13.23
CA ASN A 126 2.52 -13.49 14.58
C ASN A 126 1.36 -13.31 15.58
N THR A 127 0.38 -12.46 15.30
CA THR A 127 -0.75 -12.22 16.22
C THR A 127 -1.94 -13.14 15.95
N THR A 128 -2.01 -13.72 14.77
CA THR A 128 -3.16 -14.53 14.30
C THR A 128 -2.78 -15.96 13.91
N CYS A 129 -1.50 -16.28 13.87
CA CYS A 129 -0.94 -17.57 13.48
C CYS A 129 -1.39 -18.79 14.28
N ASP A 130 -1.80 -18.60 15.54
CA ASP A 130 -2.27 -19.69 16.41
C ASP A 130 -3.82 -19.77 16.41
N LEU A 131 -4.50 -18.97 15.59
CA LEU A 131 -5.95 -18.98 15.41
C LEU A 131 -6.36 -19.92 14.25
N ASN A 132 -7.67 -20.08 14.06
CA ASN A 132 -8.21 -20.73 12.86
C ASN A 132 -7.95 -19.86 11.62
N GLU A 133 -7.83 -20.48 10.44
CA GLU A 133 -7.53 -19.76 9.18
C GLU A 133 -8.54 -18.66 8.87
N VAL A 134 -9.80 -18.83 9.30
CA VAL A 134 -10.87 -17.82 9.17
C VAL A 134 -10.57 -16.52 9.92
N ALA A 135 -9.64 -16.53 10.87
CA ALA A 135 -9.23 -15.39 11.70
C ALA A 135 -7.79 -14.94 11.40
N TYR A 136 -7.16 -15.45 10.33
CA TYR A 136 -5.82 -15.03 9.92
C TYR A 136 -5.80 -13.58 9.45
N GLY A 137 -4.74 -12.86 9.78
CA GLY A 137 -4.49 -11.50 9.32
C GLY A 137 -3.01 -11.27 9.01
N CYS A 138 -2.72 -10.12 8.40
CA CYS A 138 -1.38 -9.74 7.96
C CYS A 138 -0.90 -8.49 8.69
N GLU A 139 0.33 -8.47 9.20
CA GLU A 139 0.91 -7.21 9.66
C GLU A 139 1.16 -6.28 8.46
N ILE A 140 0.74 -5.02 8.56
CA ILE A 140 1.11 -3.95 7.64
C ILE A 140 1.97 -2.90 8.34
N VAL A 141 3.11 -2.57 7.75
CA VAL A 141 4.05 -1.54 8.25
C VAL A 141 4.12 -0.38 7.26
N VAL A 142 3.81 0.83 7.74
CA VAL A 142 3.60 2.01 6.91
C VAL A 142 4.71 3.03 7.14
N ARG A 143 5.29 3.55 6.06
CA ARG A 143 6.35 4.57 6.12
C ARG A 143 5.73 5.98 6.12
N PRO A 144 6.43 7.00 6.64
CA PRO A 144 5.95 8.38 6.57
C PRO A 144 5.65 8.83 5.13
N ASP A 145 6.48 8.46 4.16
CA ASP A 145 6.28 8.79 2.74
C ASP A 145 4.98 8.23 2.17
N THR A 146 4.49 7.09 2.68
CA THR A 146 3.18 6.55 2.33
C THR A 146 2.06 7.55 2.69
N ILE A 147 2.18 8.25 3.81
CA ILE A 147 1.19 9.25 4.26
C ILE A 147 1.25 10.51 3.39
N VAL A 148 2.45 10.88 2.89
CA VAL A 148 2.62 11.97 1.92
C VAL A 148 1.85 11.67 0.63
N TYR A 149 2.00 10.46 0.10
CA TYR A 149 1.26 10.03 -1.10
C TYR A 149 -0.24 9.91 -0.84
N LEU A 150 -0.65 9.47 0.35
CA LEU A 150 -2.06 9.43 0.72
C LEU A 150 -2.67 10.84 0.68
N ALA A 151 -2.04 11.81 1.34
CA ALA A 151 -2.50 13.20 1.32
C ALA A 151 -2.60 13.75 -0.11
N CYS A 152 -1.60 13.50 -0.95
CA CYS A 152 -1.61 13.93 -2.35
C CYS A 152 -2.73 13.27 -3.16
N SER A 153 -2.97 11.96 -2.97
CA SER A 153 -4.04 11.23 -3.68
C SER A 153 -5.44 11.69 -3.27
N ILE A 154 -5.68 11.96 -1.98
CA ILE A 154 -6.95 12.51 -1.50
C ILE A 154 -7.16 13.92 -2.06
N ALA A 155 -6.13 14.77 -2.03
CA ALA A 155 -6.20 16.12 -2.59
C ALA A 155 -6.43 16.10 -4.11
N ALA A 156 -5.82 15.17 -4.84
CA ALA A 156 -6.05 14.98 -6.27
C ALA A 156 -7.50 14.57 -6.57
N GLY A 157 -8.06 13.68 -5.75
CA GLY A 157 -9.46 13.26 -5.87
C GLY A 157 -10.46 14.41 -5.68
N PHE A 158 -10.23 15.30 -4.72
CA PHE A 158 -11.15 16.43 -4.48
C PHE A 158 -10.90 17.68 -5.32
N SER A 159 -9.70 17.85 -5.88
CA SER A 159 -9.34 19.05 -6.66
C SER A 159 -9.69 20.36 -5.91
N ALA A 160 -10.70 21.11 -6.35
CA ALA A 160 -11.11 22.37 -5.72
C ALA A 160 -12.02 22.20 -4.48
N GLU A 161 -12.69 21.06 -4.35
CA GLU A 161 -13.73 20.80 -3.33
C GLU A 161 -13.15 20.52 -1.93
N LEU A 162 -11.83 20.30 -1.82
CA LEU A 162 -11.18 19.99 -0.54
C LEU A 162 -11.44 21.09 0.51
N GLY A 163 -11.58 22.34 0.07
CA GLY A 163 -11.84 23.47 0.96
C GLY A 163 -13.20 23.41 1.66
N ASP A 164 -14.21 22.90 0.95
CA ASP A 164 -15.59 22.78 1.43
C ASP A 164 -15.76 21.53 2.32
N LEU A 165 -15.00 20.46 2.02
CA LEU A 165 -15.12 19.18 2.69
C LEU A 165 -14.24 19.04 3.95
N LEU A 166 -13.08 19.70 3.99
CA LEU A 166 -12.16 19.63 5.14
C LEU A 166 -12.45 20.78 6.11
N PRO A 167 -13.01 20.52 7.31
CA PRO A 167 -13.26 21.58 8.29
C PRO A 167 -11.96 22.20 8.81
N THR A 168 -11.96 23.50 9.08
CA THR A 168 -10.81 24.19 9.67
C THR A 168 -10.79 24.01 11.19
N ILE A 169 -9.84 23.22 11.69
CA ILE A 169 -9.61 22.98 13.11
C ILE A 169 -8.50 23.90 13.62
N LYS A 170 -8.85 24.79 14.56
CA LYS A 170 -7.88 25.70 15.21
C LYS A 170 -7.20 24.99 16.37
N ILE A 171 -5.90 24.76 16.24
CA ILE A 171 -5.00 24.25 17.29
C ILE A 171 -3.99 25.34 17.61
N LYS A 172 -3.81 25.66 18.89
CA LYS A 172 -2.94 26.77 19.33
C LYS A 172 -1.49 26.56 18.90
N ASP A 173 -0.98 25.35 19.10
CA ASP A 173 0.33 24.93 18.65
C ASP A 173 0.26 23.47 18.24
N TRP A 174 0.57 23.17 16.98
CA TRP A 174 0.54 21.81 16.45
C TRP A 174 1.67 20.94 17.01
N SER A 175 2.82 21.50 17.39
CA SER A 175 3.92 20.74 18.00
C SER A 175 3.67 20.39 19.46
N GLU A 176 2.77 21.10 20.14
CA GLU A 176 2.41 20.82 21.52
C GLU A 176 1.34 19.73 21.62
N GLU A 177 1.75 18.57 22.13
CA GLU A 177 0.94 17.35 22.24
C GLU A 177 -0.42 17.59 22.91
N LYS A 178 -0.44 18.37 24.00
CA LYS A 178 -1.67 18.70 24.74
C LYS A 178 -2.68 19.46 23.89
N HIS A 179 -2.24 20.48 23.14
CA HIS A 179 -3.16 21.27 22.31
C HIS A 179 -3.75 20.44 21.17
N VAL A 180 -2.99 19.47 20.66
CA VAL A 180 -3.47 18.54 19.63
C VAL A 180 -4.50 17.58 20.19
N LEU A 181 -4.23 17.00 21.37
CA LEU A 181 -5.15 16.08 22.05
C LEU A 181 -6.50 16.74 22.35
N GLU A 182 -6.52 18.00 22.79
CA GLU A 182 -7.77 18.77 23.00
C GLU A 182 -8.68 18.83 21.76
N LYS A 183 -8.14 18.65 20.55
CA LYS A 183 -8.87 18.67 19.28
C LYS A 183 -8.85 17.35 18.53
N ILE A 184 -8.32 16.27 19.13
CA ILE A 184 -8.05 15.04 18.38
C ILE A 184 -9.30 14.38 17.81
N ASN A 185 -10.42 14.42 18.54
CA ASN A 185 -11.68 13.89 18.03
C ASN A 185 -12.09 14.59 16.72
N ALA A 186 -11.98 15.92 16.66
CA ALA A 186 -12.33 16.68 15.45
C ALA A 186 -11.39 16.33 14.28
N VAL A 187 -10.09 16.17 14.55
CA VAL A 187 -9.09 15.77 13.53
C VAL A 187 -9.43 14.40 12.94
N VAL A 188 -9.74 13.43 13.79
CA VAL A 188 -10.06 12.06 13.37
C VAL A 188 -11.39 12.01 12.62
N MET A 189 -12.42 12.71 13.11
CA MET A 189 -13.72 12.82 12.44
C MET A 189 -13.59 13.47 11.05
N ALA A 190 -12.74 14.49 10.89
CA ALA A 190 -12.53 15.13 9.59
C ALA A 190 -11.94 14.16 8.56
N ILE A 191 -10.99 13.30 8.96
CA ILE A 191 -10.42 12.28 8.07
C ILE A 191 -11.44 11.20 7.73
N GLU A 192 -12.24 10.77 8.71
CA GLU A 192 -13.32 9.82 8.51
C GLU A 192 -14.36 10.35 7.52
N SER A 193 -14.85 11.58 7.70
CA SER A 193 -15.79 12.20 6.76
C SER A 193 -15.20 12.38 5.36
N LEU A 194 -13.93 12.78 5.25
CA LEU A 194 -13.26 12.86 3.95
C LEU A 194 -13.14 11.49 3.27
N SER A 195 -12.89 10.42 4.04
CA SER A 195 -12.81 9.07 3.48
C SER A 195 -14.13 8.65 2.82
N VAL A 196 -15.26 9.02 3.43
CA VAL A 196 -16.60 8.79 2.87
C VAL A 196 -16.89 9.69 1.67
N ALA A 197 -16.58 10.99 1.77
CA ALA A 197 -16.78 11.92 0.67
C ALA A 197 -15.97 11.55 -0.59
N LEU A 198 -14.87 10.80 -0.42
CA LEU A 198 -14.01 10.38 -1.52
C LEU A 198 -14.55 9.15 -2.27
N GLU A 199 -15.63 8.51 -1.80
CA GLU A 199 -16.15 7.24 -2.33
C GLU A 199 -16.22 7.19 -3.88
N GLN A 200 -16.80 8.19 -4.52
CA GLN A 200 -16.98 8.20 -5.98
C GLN A 200 -15.71 8.57 -6.76
N LYS A 201 -14.67 9.07 -6.08
CA LYS A 201 -13.41 9.53 -6.67
C LYS A 201 -12.19 8.77 -6.13
N GLN A 202 -12.43 7.72 -5.36
CA GLN A 202 -11.36 6.94 -4.74
C GLN A 202 -10.58 6.17 -5.81
N SER A 203 -9.29 5.98 -5.56
CA SER A 203 -8.39 5.31 -6.50
C SER A 203 -7.51 4.31 -5.76
N ALA A 204 -6.97 3.34 -6.49
CA ALA A 204 -5.93 2.46 -5.98
C ALA A 204 -4.76 3.27 -5.41
N PHE A 205 -4.33 2.92 -4.19
CA PHE A 205 -3.31 3.66 -3.45
C PHE A 205 -2.18 2.75 -2.96
N LEU A 206 -2.52 1.60 -2.37
CA LEU A 206 -1.54 0.67 -1.80
C LEU A 206 -1.83 -0.76 -2.25
N LEU A 207 -0.83 -1.41 -2.84
CA LEU A 207 -0.82 -2.83 -3.13
C LEU A 207 -0.34 -3.60 -1.91
N GLN A 208 -1.21 -4.42 -1.34
CA GLN A 208 -0.89 -5.38 -0.30
C GLN A 208 -1.07 -6.82 -0.80
N PRO A 209 -0.11 -7.38 -1.54
CA PRO A 209 -0.11 -8.81 -1.77
C PRO A 209 0.10 -9.59 -0.49
N ILE A 210 -0.52 -10.77 -0.45
CA ILE A 210 -0.35 -11.73 0.63
C ILE A 210 0.39 -12.96 0.13
N TRP A 211 1.19 -13.57 1.00
CA TRP A 211 1.72 -14.91 0.81
C TRP A 211 1.34 -15.78 2.01
N LYS A 212 0.51 -16.80 1.77
CA LYS A 212 -0.05 -17.66 2.81
C LYS A 212 0.84 -18.87 3.08
N THR A 213 1.12 -19.12 4.35
CA THR A 213 1.82 -20.31 4.85
C THR A 213 0.90 -21.23 5.64
N LEU A 214 1.37 -22.46 5.90
CA LEU A 214 0.73 -23.37 6.87
C LEU A 214 1.11 -22.92 8.29
N GLY A 215 0.27 -22.08 8.91
CA GLY A 215 0.57 -21.44 10.20
C GLY A 215 1.90 -20.69 10.18
N LYS A 216 2.73 -20.86 11.23
CA LYS A 216 4.09 -20.29 11.31
C LYS A 216 5.14 -21.02 10.47
N SER A 217 4.79 -22.12 9.80
CA SER A 217 5.78 -22.90 9.07
C SER A 217 6.28 -22.13 7.83
N PRO A 218 7.52 -22.34 7.37
CA PRO A 218 8.03 -21.74 6.15
C PRO A 218 7.46 -22.39 4.87
N LYS A 219 6.38 -23.17 4.96
CA LYS A 219 5.76 -23.87 3.84
C LYS A 219 4.55 -23.09 3.35
N LEU A 220 4.51 -22.79 2.06
CA LEU A 220 3.34 -22.19 1.41
C LEU A 220 2.14 -23.12 1.51
N ALA A 221 0.97 -22.54 1.75
CA ALA A 221 -0.30 -23.22 1.57
C ALA A 221 -0.50 -23.60 0.08
N GLU A 222 -1.51 -24.43 -0.24
CA GLU A 222 -1.81 -24.73 -1.65
C GLU A 222 -2.25 -23.48 -2.39
N ASN A 223 -3.31 -22.82 -1.90
CA ASN A 223 -3.71 -21.47 -2.27
C ASN A 223 -2.91 -20.47 -1.44
N CYS A 224 -1.93 -19.80 -2.05
CA CYS A 224 -0.95 -19.03 -1.28
C CYS A 224 -0.71 -17.61 -1.73
N LEU A 225 -1.16 -17.16 -2.89
CA LEU A 225 -0.92 -15.80 -3.34
C LEU A 225 -2.22 -15.09 -3.71
N ASP A 226 -2.34 -13.84 -3.26
CA ASP A 226 -3.42 -12.95 -3.65
C ASP A 226 -2.96 -11.48 -3.57
N VAL A 227 -3.75 -10.57 -4.13
CA VAL A 227 -3.54 -9.12 -4.09
C VAL A 227 -4.76 -8.46 -3.44
N PHE A 228 -4.49 -7.71 -2.38
CA PHE A 228 -5.42 -6.74 -1.81
C PHE A 228 -4.94 -5.34 -2.18
N VAL A 229 -5.86 -4.49 -2.63
CA VAL A 229 -5.58 -3.12 -3.02
C VAL A 229 -6.38 -2.21 -2.11
N TRP A 230 -5.68 -1.36 -1.35
CA TRP A 230 -6.36 -0.32 -0.59
C TRP A 230 -6.62 0.87 -1.51
N SER A 231 -7.85 1.37 -1.48
CA SER A 231 -8.13 2.69 -2.02
C SER A 231 -7.58 3.77 -1.10
N ASN A 232 -7.35 4.96 -1.63
CA ASN A 232 -7.01 6.13 -0.80
C ASN A 232 -8.11 6.42 0.25
N ALA A 233 -9.38 6.26 -0.11
CA ALA A 233 -10.51 6.38 0.82
C ALA A 233 -10.48 5.30 1.91
N GLY A 234 -10.36 4.03 1.53
CA GLY A 234 -10.31 2.89 2.46
C GLY A 234 -9.12 2.98 3.41
N PHE A 235 -7.97 3.45 2.93
CA PHE A 235 -6.80 3.66 3.79
C PHE A 235 -6.92 4.87 4.72
N ALA A 236 -7.58 5.95 4.28
CA ALA A 236 -7.91 7.08 5.15
C ALA A 236 -8.88 6.66 6.27
N HIS A 237 -9.91 5.88 5.93
CA HIS A 237 -10.83 5.27 6.90
C HIS A 237 -10.08 4.34 7.88
N PHE A 238 -9.11 3.56 7.39
CA PHE A 238 -8.27 2.73 8.24
C PHE A 238 -7.46 3.56 9.25
N ILE A 239 -6.85 4.67 8.81
CA ILE A 239 -6.11 5.58 9.70
C ILE A 239 -7.04 6.20 10.75
N SER A 240 -8.21 6.72 10.35
CA SER A 240 -9.14 7.35 11.29
C SER A 240 -9.70 6.36 12.32
N SER A 241 -9.92 5.12 11.94
CA SER A 241 -10.43 4.07 12.83
C SER A 241 -9.39 3.51 13.80
N MET A 242 -8.08 3.66 13.53
CA MET A 242 -7.00 3.28 14.46
C MET A 242 -6.57 4.41 15.40
N ALA A 243 -6.86 5.66 15.06
CA ALA A 243 -6.47 6.81 15.86
C ALA A 243 -7.28 6.91 17.16
N ASN A 244 -6.62 7.31 18.25
CA ASN A 244 -7.30 7.59 19.52
C ASN A 244 -8.11 8.89 19.39
N ARG A 245 -9.41 8.82 19.70
CA ARG A 245 -10.33 9.97 19.67
C ARG A 245 -10.50 10.66 21.03
N ASN A 246 -9.95 10.10 22.10
CA ASN A 246 -10.11 10.61 23.45
C ASN A 246 -9.30 11.91 23.66
N PRO A 247 -9.94 13.07 23.87
CA PRO A 247 -9.22 14.31 24.13
C PRO A 247 -8.46 14.34 25.46
N SER A 248 -8.79 13.42 26.38
CA SER A 248 -8.13 13.23 27.66
C SER A 248 -7.08 12.12 27.64
N ALA A 249 -6.69 11.62 26.46
CA ALA A 249 -5.59 10.67 26.37
C ALA A 249 -4.31 11.25 26.98
N THR A 250 -3.49 10.41 27.58
CA THR A 250 -2.24 10.84 28.24
C THR A 250 -1.10 11.07 27.26
N SER A 251 -1.18 10.48 26.05
CA SER A 251 -0.19 10.66 25.01
C SER A 251 -0.74 10.39 23.59
N VAL A 252 -0.03 10.90 22.59
CA VAL A 252 -0.26 10.70 21.18
C VAL A 252 0.52 9.47 20.71
N THR A 253 -0.21 8.41 20.33
CA THR A 253 0.38 7.21 19.74
C THR A 253 0.81 7.46 18.29
N ARG A 254 1.59 6.53 17.72
CA ARG A 254 1.98 6.57 16.30
C ARG A 254 0.78 6.62 15.35
N GLN A 255 -0.29 5.90 15.66
CA GLN A 255 -1.54 5.87 14.89
C GLN A 255 -2.25 7.23 14.95
N THR A 256 -2.42 7.77 16.15
CA THR A 256 -3.01 9.11 16.37
C THR A 256 -2.19 10.20 15.69
N ARG A 257 -0.86 10.16 15.83
CA ARG A 257 0.06 11.07 15.13
C ARG A 257 -0.10 10.99 13.62
N THR A 258 -0.28 9.79 13.06
CA THR A 258 -0.45 9.61 11.61
C THR A 258 -1.75 10.28 11.12
N ALA A 259 -2.83 10.21 11.88
CA ALA A 259 -4.04 10.98 11.60
C ALA A 259 -3.76 12.50 11.64
N VAL A 260 -3.04 12.97 12.65
CA VAL A 260 -2.63 14.38 12.74
C VAL A 260 -1.78 14.83 11.55
N TRP A 261 -0.81 14.03 11.12
CA TRP A 261 -0.01 14.28 9.92
C TRP A 261 -0.90 14.39 8.68
N LEU A 262 -1.77 13.41 8.45
CA LEU A 262 -2.64 13.39 7.28
C LEU A 262 -3.54 14.62 7.23
N TYR A 263 -4.24 14.92 8.33
CA TYR A 263 -5.07 16.12 8.43
C TYR A 263 -4.25 17.39 8.18
N LYS A 264 -3.08 17.52 8.81
CA LYS A 264 -2.26 18.73 8.69
C LYS A 264 -1.75 18.93 7.26
N MET A 265 -1.36 17.86 6.57
CA MET A 265 -0.97 17.92 5.15
C MET A 265 -2.14 18.39 4.29
N LEU A 266 -3.34 17.84 4.49
CA LEU A 266 -4.54 18.24 3.74
C LEU A 266 -4.98 19.68 4.05
N SER A 267 -4.89 20.11 5.31
CA SER A 267 -5.16 21.49 5.73
C SER A 267 -4.19 22.46 5.08
N ASP A 268 -2.90 22.13 5.01
CA ASP A 268 -1.90 22.96 4.34
C ASP A 268 -2.14 23.04 2.82
N ILE A 269 -2.58 21.94 2.19
CA ILE A 269 -3.01 21.98 0.78
C ILE A 269 -4.26 22.85 0.60
N LYS A 270 -5.24 22.73 1.49
CA LYS A 270 -6.45 23.57 1.46
C LYS A 270 -6.08 25.06 1.48
N ASP A 271 -5.26 25.46 2.45
CA ASP A 271 -4.97 26.86 2.75
C ASP A 271 -3.89 27.46 1.83
N HIS A 272 -2.87 26.66 1.46
CA HIS A 272 -1.67 27.14 0.77
C HIS A 272 -1.38 26.43 -0.55
N LYS A 273 -2.26 25.50 -0.99
CA LYS A 273 -2.09 24.60 -2.15
C LYS A 273 -0.92 23.62 -2.04
N LYS A 274 -0.06 23.77 -1.04
CA LYS A 274 1.12 22.94 -0.80
C LYS A 274 1.33 22.69 0.69
N PHE A 275 1.96 21.57 1.01
CA PHE A 275 2.41 21.24 2.35
C PHE A 275 3.90 20.91 2.37
N SER A 276 4.52 21.07 3.53
CA SER A 276 5.92 20.68 3.76
C SER A 276 5.97 19.39 4.58
N HIS A 277 6.02 18.24 3.91
CA HIS A 277 6.04 16.93 4.58
C HIS A 277 7.16 16.81 5.62
N LYS A 278 8.38 17.27 5.29
CA LYS A 278 9.53 17.23 6.20
C LYS A 278 9.25 17.96 7.52
N LYS A 279 8.82 19.22 7.45
CA LYS A 279 8.43 20.01 8.63
C LYS A 279 7.31 19.33 9.43
N ILE A 280 6.29 18.78 8.77
CA ILE A 280 5.18 18.12 9.46
C ILE A 280 5.68 16.85 10.18
N ILE A 281 6.42 15.98 9.49
CA ILE A 281 6.88 14.70 10.03
C ILE A 281 7.92 14.90 11.15
N ASP A 282 8.82 15.87 11.00
CA ASP A 282 9.88 16.14 11.97
C ASP A 282 9.34 16.87 13.22
N ASN A 283 8.51 17.90 13.03
CA ASN A 283 8.06 18.73 14.15
C ASN A 283 6.85 18.14 14.89
N LEU A 284 6.03 17.32 14.21
CA LEU A 284 4.82 16.74 14.79
C LEU A 284 5.06 15.28 15.19
N SER A 285 6.19 15.01 15.83
CA SER A 285 6.59 13.65 16.22
C SER A 285 6.00 13.20 17.56
N TYR A 286 5.63 14.14 18.44
CA TYR A 286 5.02 13.90 19.76
C TYR A 286 5.75 12.82 20.57
N ASN A 287 7.08 12.96 20.70
CA ASN A 287 7.94 12.02 21.43
C ASN A 287 7.97 10.58 20.89
N THR A 288 7.41 10.33 19.70
CA THR A 288 7.48 9.04 19.01
C THR A 288 8.50 9.08 17.88
N LYS A 289 9.27 7.99 17.66
CA LYS A 289 10.18 7.94 16.50
C LYS A 289 9.38 8.03 15.19
N ASN A 290 9.92 8.74 14.21
CA ASN A 290 9.30 8.99 12.91
C ASN A 290 9.83 8.06 11.79
N ASP A 291 10.56 7.00 12.12
CA ASP A 291 11.07 5.98 11.18
C ASP A 291 9.94 5.22 10.45
N LYS A 292 8.77 5.15 11.10
CA LYS A 292 7.54 4.56 10.58
C LYS A 292 6.40 5.51 10.92
N ALA A 293 5.39 5.57 10.05
CA ALA A 293 4.13 6.20 10.39
C ALA A 293 3.45 5.38 11.49
N PHE A 294 3.16 4.10 11.21
CA PHE A 294 2.67 3.11 12.16
C PHE A 294 2.91 1.67 11.65
N ALA A 295 2.62 0.69 12.51
CA ALA A 295 2.43 -0.70 12.13
C ALA A 295 1.07 -1.15 12.70
N SER A 296 0.40 -2.05 12.00
CA SER A 296 -0.88 -2.62 12.43
C SER A 296 -0.85 -4.13 12.24
N ALA A 297 -1.13 -4.86 13.32
CA ALA A 297 -1.03 -6.30 13.37
C ALA A 297 -2.23 -7.00 12.71
N GLY A 298 -2.08 -8.29 12.43
CA GLY A 298 -3.05 -9.13 11.75
C GLY A 298 -4.42 -9.13 12.41
N ASN A 299 -4.46 -9.16 13.75
CA ASN A 299 -5.72 -9.08 14.50
C ASN A 299 -6.47 -7.75 14.28
N VAL A 300 -5.78 -6.67 13.89
CA VAL A 300 -6.37 -5.38 13.53
C VAL A 300 -6.69 -5.30 12.04
N THR A 301 -5.84 -5.82 11.15
CA THR A 301 -6.10 -5.77 9.70
C THR A 301 -7.17 -6.74 9.25
N HIS A 302 -7.36 -7.85 9.99
CA HIS A 302 -8.29 -8.93 9.64
C HIS A 302 -9.71 -8.40 9.38
N LYS A 303 -10.24 -7.51 10.23
CA LYS A 303 -11.57 -6.90 10.05
C LYS A 303 -11.77 -6.17 8.73
N TYR A 304 -10.69 -5.72 8.09
CA TYR A 304 -10.74 -5.04 6.79
C TYR A 304 -10.52 -6.00 5.62
N MET A 305 -9.73 -7.06 5.82
CA MET A 305 -9.35 -7.99 4.75
C MET A 305 -10.22 -9.25 4.71
N ALA A 306 -11.03 -9.50 5.73
CA ALA A 306 -11.84 -10.71 5.88
C ALA A 306 -12.75 -10.91 4.67
N CYS A 307 -12.43 -11.93 3.87
CA CYS A 307 -13.17 -12.34 2.69
C CYS A 307 -12.78 -13.80 2.35
N PRO A 308 -13.53 -14.47 1.46
CA PRO A 308 -13.19 -15.82 1.03
C PRO A 308 -11.76 -15.95 0.48
N ARG A 309 -11.24 -14.90 -0.19
CA ARG A 309 -9.88 -14.88 -0.76
C ARG A 309 -8.76 -14.69 0.27
N LEU A 310 -9.08 -14.25 1.49
CA LEU A 310 -8.11 -14.27 2.59
C LEU A 310 -7.93 -15.70 3.12
N ILE A 311 -9.01 -16.48 3.16
CA ILE A 311 -8.98 -17.89 3.57
C ILE A 311 -8.36 -18.74 2.47
N GLN A 312 -8.78 -18.55 1.22
CA GLN A 312 -8.32 -19.30 0.06
C GLN A 312 -7.82 -18.32 -1.04
N PRO A 313 -6.54 -17.90 -0.97
CA PRO A 313 -5.90 -17.05 -1.98
C PRO A 313 -6.07 -17.55 -3.41
N ALA A 314 -6.27 -16.65 -4.37
CA ALA A 314 -6.63 -17.00 -5.74
C ALA A 314 -5.56 -17.80 -6.51
N ILE A 315 -4.28 -17.63 -6.18
CA ILE A 315 -3.17 -18.25 -6.91
C ILE A 315 -2.54 -19.35 -6.08
N THR A 316 -2.34 -20.51 -6.70
CA THR A 316 -1.74 -21.66 -6.04
C THR A 316 -0.22 -21.60 -6.05
N LYS A 317 0.44 -22.34 -5.15
CA LYS A 317 1.90 -22.41 -5.10
C LYS A 317 2.49 -22.97 -6.40
N THR A 318 1.79 -23.88 -7.09
CA THR A 318 2.27 -24.48 -8.35
C THR A 318 2.30 -23.49 -9.51
N GLU A 319 1.56 -22.38 -9.41
CA GLU A 319 1.53 -21.31 -10.40
C GLU A 319 2.67 -20.31 -10.27
N ILE A 320 3.43 -20.32 -9.17
CA ILE A 320 4.54 -19.38 -8.94
C ILE A 320 5.58 -19.47 -10.06
N LYS A 321 5.80 -20.66 -10.63
CA LYS A 321 6.70 -20.86 -11.79
C LYS A 321 6.23 -20.19 -13.08
N ALA A 322 4.97 -19.76 -13.15
CA ALA A 322 4.44 -18.94 -14.25
C ALA A 322 4.60 -17.42 -13.98
N ILE A 323 4.98 -17.03 -12.76
CA ILE A 323 5.22 -15.64 -12.37
C ILE A 323 6.72 -15.33 -12.36
N ILE A 324 7.53 -16.24 -11.81
CA ILE A 324 8.99 -16.18 -11.81
C ILE A 324 9.50 -17.07 -12.93
N LEU A 325 10.07 -16.44 -13.95
CA LEU A 325 10.35 -17.06 -15.24
C LEU A 325 11.83 -17.41 -15.41
N GLY A 326 12.12 -18.36 -16.29
CA GLY A 326 13.45 -18.56 -16.87
C GLY A 326 14.57 -18.89 -15.88
N GLY A 327 14.24 -19.52 -14.74
CA GLY A 327 15.22 -19.83 -13.69
C GLY A 327 15.53 -18.66 -12.75
N GLY A 328 14.75 -17.57 -12.80
CA GLY A 328 14.97 -16.39 -11.95
C GLY A 328 15.00 -16.67 -10.44
N GLN A 329 14.34 -17.72 -9.96
CA GLN A 329 14.44 -18.18 -8.58
C GLN A 329 15.88 -18.52 -8.15
N GLN A 330 16.74 -18.92 -9.09
CA GLN A 330 18.16 -19.23 -8.83
C GLN A 330 18.99 -17.95 -8.61
N LEU A 331 18.46 -16.80 -8.99
CA LEU A 331 19.08 -15.49 -8.81
C LEU A 331 18.66 -14.81 -7.50
N LEU A 332 17.65 -15.36 -6.81
CA LEU A 332 17.22 -14.85 -5.50
C LEU A 332 18.40 -14.86 -4.52
N SER A 333 18.52 -13.76 -3.77
CA SER A 333 19.46 -13.64 -2.64
C SER A 333 18.63 -13.59 -1.35
N PRO A 334 18.16 -14.75 -0.85
CA PRO A 334 17.13 -14.81 0.18
C PRO A 334 17.59 -14.30 1.54
N GLU A 335 16.67 -13.64 2.27
CA GLU A 335 16.83 -13.38 3.70
C GLU A 335 15.76 -14.08 4.58
N ARG A 336 14.92 -13.34 5.32
CA ARG A 336 13.88 -13.89 6.24
C ARG A 336 12.44 -13.64 5.73
N ARG A 337 12.22 -13.44 4.42
CA ARG A 337 10.92 -13.02 3.85
C ARG A 337 10.44 -14.00 2.77
N PHE A 338 9.55 -13.55 1.87
CA PHE A 338 8.96 -14.36 0.81
C PHE A 338 10.00 -14.96 -0.14
N ASP A 339 11.02 -14.19 -0.52
CA ASP A 339 12.20 -14.63 -1.26
C ASP A 339 12.87 -15.87 -0.64
N ALA A 340 12.93 -15.94 0.69
CA ALA A 340 13.50 -17.08 1.39
C ALA A 340 12.62 -18.33 1.31
N ILE A 341 11.30 -18.16 1.35
CA ILE A 341 10.37 -19.28 1.21
C ILE A 341 10.44 -19.84 -0.21
N LEU A 342 10.49 -18.97 -1.22
CA LEU A 342 10.64 -19.36 -2.61
C LEU A 342 11.94 -20.15 -2.86
N PHE A 343 13.05 -19.63 -2.35
CA PHE A 343 14.37 -20.26 -2.51
C PHE A 343 14.45 -21.61 -1.80
N ASN A 344 13.84 -21.75 -0.62
CA ASN A 344 13.95 -22.94 0.22
C ASN A 344 12.81 -23.96 0.03
N SER A 345 11.92 -23.79 -0.96
CA SER A 345 10.79 -24.71 -1.21
C SER A 345 11.15 -25.72 -2.31
N PRO A 346 11.49 -26.99 -1.98
CA PRO A 346 11.83 -27.99 -2.99
C PRO A 346 10.64 -28.28 -3.90
N GLY A 347 10.91 -28.43 -5.19
CA GLY A 347 9.90 -28.80 -6.19
C GLY A 347 8.92 -27.68 -6.59
N LEU A 348 9.04 -26.47 -6.04
CA LEU A 348 8.17 -25.34 -6.40
C LEU A 348 8.34 -24.92 -7.88
N PHE A 349 9.54 -25.13 -8.42
CA PHE A 349 9.93 -24.76 -9.78
C PHE A 349 10.30 -25.96 -10.67
N SER A 350 10.00 -27.18 -10.22
CA SER A 350 10.20 -28.40 -11.02
C SER A 350 9.06 -28.66 -12.02
#